data_AF-E6LGI9-F1
#
_entry.id   AF-E6LGI9-F1
#
_cell.length_a   1.000
_cell.length_b   1.000
_cell.length_c   1.000
_cell.angle_alpha   90.00
_cell.angle_beta   90.00
_cell.angle_gamma   90.00
#
_symmetry.space_group_name_H-M   'P 1'
#
loop_
_entity.id
_entity.type
_entity.pdbx_description
1 polymer ?
#
loop_
_entity_poly.entity_id
_entity_poly.type
_entity_poly.pdbx_seq_one_letter_code
_entity_poly.pdbx_strand_id
1 'polypeptide(L)' 'ITLQPEGRRAIDIENRLNQWMKSVPKHLFKSMTFDCGKEFSNWKSISNINDSDIYFADLGAPL' A
#
# COMPACT_ATOMS: atom_id res chain seq x y z
N ILE A 1 -1.62 -10.86 7.08
CA ILE A 1 -1.19 -9.92 8.15
C ILE A 1 -2.10 -8.71 8.11
N THR A 2 -2.44 -8.12 9.25
CA THR A 2 -3.24 -6.88 9.31
C THR A 2 -2.37 -5.75 9.83
N LEU A 3 -2.33 -4.63 9.10
CA LEU A 3 -1.62 -3.41 9.52
C LEU A 3 -2.63 -2.43 10.10
N GLN A 4 -2.33 -1.89 11.29
CA GLN A 4 -3.15 -0.86 11.93
C GLN A 4 -2.49 0.51 11.74
N PRO A 5 -2.98 1.35 10.81
CA PRO A 5 -2.50 2.72 10.66
C PRO A 5 -3.01 3.60 11.82
N GLU A 6 -2.36 4.74 12.05
CA GLU A 6 -2.81 5.73 13.06
C GLU A 6 -4.14 6.40 12.69
N GLY A 7 -4.49 6.38 11.40
CA GLY A 7 -5.71 6.96 10.85
C GLY A 7 -6.03 6.43 9.46
N ARG A 8 -7.09 6.97 8.85
CA ARG A 8 -7.56 6.58 7.49
C ARG A 8 -7.17 7.59 6.40
N ARG A 9 -6.32 8.57 6.69
CA ARG A 9 -5.83 9.48 5.65
C ARG A 9 -4.71 8.80 4.88
N ALA A 10 -4.51 9.20 3.63
CA ALA A 10 -3.48 8.59 2.77
C ALA A 10 -2.07 8.62 3.38
N ILE A 11 -1.73 9.69 4.10
CA ILE A 11 -0.44 9.79 4.80
C ILE A 11 -0.29 8.76 5.94
N ASP A 12 -1.38 8.47 6.65
CA ASP A 12 -1.35 7.52 7.78
C ASP A 12 -1.17 6.08 7.25
N ILE A 13 -1.81 5.77 6.10
CA ILE A 13 -1.64 4.49 5.39
C ILE A 13 -0.24 4.35 4.81
N GLU A 14 0.25 5.37 4.11
CA GLU A 14 1.58 5.38 3.51
C GLU A 14 2.68 5.15 4.56
N ASN A 15 2.62 5.88 5.69
CA ASN A 15 3.59 5.75 6.77
C ASN A 15 3.60 4.33 7.35
N ARG A 16 2.42 3.77 7.63
CA ARG A 16 2.30 2.42 8.20
C ARG A 16 2.79 1.35 7.23
N LEU A 17 2.47 1.47 5.94
CA LEU A 17 2.90 0.53 4.91
C LEU A 17 4.41 0.58 4.71
N ASN A 18 5.00 1.77 4.57
CA ASN A 18 6.44 1.94 4.42
C ASN A 18 7.22 1.43 5.63
N GLN A 19 6.70 1.62 6.85
CA GLN A 19 7.31 1.07 8.06
C GLN A 19 7.28 -0.46 8.05
N TRP A 20 6.15 -1.05 7.64
CA TRP A 20 6.03 -2.50 7.55
C TRP A 20 6.94 -3.09 6.45
N MET A 21 7.02 -2.46 5.27
CA MET A 21 7.88 -2.90 4.18
C MET A 21 9.37 -2.90 4.56
N LYS A 22 9.81 -2.01 5.47
CA LYS A 22 11.16 -2.02 6.03
C LYS A 22 11.44 -3.23 6.95
N SER A 23 10.39 -3.86 7.48
CA SER A 23 10.52 -5.03 8.36
C SER A 23 10.63 -6.36 7.60
N VAL A 24 10.39 -6.34 6.29
CA VAL A 24 10.50 -7.51 5.41
C VAL A 24 11.70 -7.37 4.46
N PRO A 25 12.25 -8.46 3.93
CA PRO A 25 13.30 -8.40 2.93
C PRO A 25 12.90 -7.57 1.71
N LYS A 26 13.82 -6.76 1.20
CA LYS A 26 13.64 -6.06 -0.08
C LYS A 26 13.37 -7.08 -1.20
N HIS A 27 12.52 -6.70 -2.15
CA HIS A 27 12.08 -7.52 -3.27
C HIS A 27 11.32 -8.80 -2.90
N LEU A 28 10.87 -8.95 -1.64
CA LEU A 28 9.95 -10.03 -1.25
C LEU A 28 8.62 -9.91 -2.01
N PHE A 29 8.17 -8.67 -2.23
CA PHE A 29 6.99 -8.35 -3.01
C PHE A 29 7.42 -7.63 -4.28
N LYS A 30 6.88 -8.04 -5.43
CA LYS A 30 7.08 -7.38 -6.73
C LYS A 30 5.98 -6.37 -7.04
N SER A 31 4.78 -6.62 -6.52
CA SER A 31 3.63 -5.78 -6.75
C SER A 31 2.66 -5.82 -5.58
N MET A 32 1.82 -4.79 -5.49
CA MET A 32 0.70 -4.69 -4.57
C MET A 32 -0.58 -4.36 -5.34
N THR A 33 -1.71 -4.85 -4.87
CA THR A 33 -3.03 -4.48 -5.40
C THR A 33 -3.78 -3.74 -4.30
N PHE A 34 -4.23 -2.52 -4.61
CA PHE A 34 -5.05 -1.69 -3.73
C PHE A 34 -6.50 -1.72 -4.18
N ASP A 35 -7.43 -1.46 -3.25
CA ASP A 35 -8.77 -1.09 -3.64
C ASP A 35 -8.78 0.35 -4.21
N CYS A 36 -9.90 0.75 -4.82
CA CYS A 36 -10.09 2.12 -5.31
C CYS A 36 -10.37 3.14 -4.18
N GLY A 37 -9.99 2.82 -2.94
CA GLY A 37 -10.16 3.67 -1.77
C GLY A 37 -9.30 4.93 -1.85
N LYS A 38 -9.87 6.06 -1.39
CA LYS A 38 -9.17 7.36 -1.37
C LYS A 38 -7.98 7.37 -0.41
N GLU A 39 -7.99 6.47 0.57
CA GLU A 39 -6.89 6.24 1.51
C GLU A 39 -5.62 5.73 0.82
N PHE A 40 -5.70 5.26 -0.41
CA PHE A 40 -4.54 4.86 -1.24
C PHE A 40 -4.14 5.91 -2.27
N SER A 41 -4.62 7.15 -2.18
CA SER A 41 -4.30 8.21 -3.16
C SER A 41 -2.80 8.50 -3.29
N ASN A 42 -1.99 8.15 -2.28
CA ASN A 42 -0.53 8.29 -2.28
C ASN A 42 0.22 7.08 -2.88
N TRP A 43 -0.48 6.18 -3.57
CA TRP A 43 0.08 4.97 -4.18
C TRP A 43 1.37 5.21 -4.98
N LYS A 44 1.48 6.31 -5.73
CA LYS A 44 2.68 6.58 -6.53
C LYS A 44 3.92 6.80 -5.67
N SER A 45 3.78 7.43 -4.51
CA SER A 45 4.87 7.58 -3.53
C SER A 45 5.28 6.22 -2.97
N ILE A 46 4.29 5.41 -2.59
CA ILE A 46 4.50 4.05 -2.08
C ILE A 46 5.23 3.18 -3.11
N SER A 47 4.83 3.22 -4.38
CA SER A 47 5.46 2.47 -5.47
C SER A 47 6.94 2.84 -5.61
N ASN A 48 7.24 4.14 -5.66
CA ASN A 48 8.61 4.63 -5.82
C ASN A 48 9.52 4.27 -4.62
N ILE A 49 9.01 4.40 -3.39
CA ILE A 49 9.79 4.13 -2.17
C ILE A 49 10.11 2.65 -2.03
N ASN A 50 9.16 1.79 -2.37
CA ASN A 50 9.26 0.34 -2.16
C ASN A 50 9.71 -0.42 -3.40
N ASP A 51 9.97 0.27 -4.52
CA ASP A 51 10.34 -0.33 -5.81
C ASP A 51 9.39 -1.48 -6.17
N SER A 52 8.09 -1.17 -6.19
CA SER A 52 7.02 -2.15 -6.38
C SER A 52 5.95 -1.60 -7.30
N ASP A 53 5.45 -2.46 -8.19
CA ASP A 53 4.32 -2.11 -9.05
C ASP A 53 3.03 -2.04 -8.23
N ILE A 54 2.14 -1.10 -8.57
CA ILE A 54 0.83 -0.98 -7.91
C ILE A 54 -0.28 -1.09 -8.95
N TYR A 55 -1.23 -1.97 -8.66
CA TYR A 55 -2.46 -2.17 -9.41
C TYR A 55 -3.67 -1.82 -8.55
N PHE A 56 -4.80 -1.52 -9.20
CA PHE A 56 -6.07 -1.27 -8.53
C PHE A 56 -7.06 -2.39 -8.84
N ALA A 57 -7.78 -2.85 -7.82
CA ALA A 57 -8.84 -3.83 -7.98
C ALA A 57 -10.02 -3.23 -8.76
N ASP A 58 -10.66 -4.04 -9.59
CA ASP A 58 -11.86 -3.63 -10.32
C ASP A 58 -13.01 -3.30 -9.37
N LEU A 59 -13.84 -2.32 -9.75
CA LEU A 59 -15.08 -1.97 -9.05
C LEU A 59 -16.05 -3.17 -9.06
N GLY A 60 -16.02 -3.99 -8.01
CA GLY A 60 -16.84 -5.19 -7.89
C GLY A 60 -16.06 -6.47 -7.58
N ALA A 61 -14.73 -6.42 -7.51
CA ALA A 61 -13.94 -7.52 -6.95
C ALA A 61 -14.29 -7.70 -5.46
N PRO A 62 -14.57 -8.92 -4.98
CA PRO A 62 -14.76 -9.15 -3.55
C PRO A 62 -13.45 -8.84 -2.82
N LEU A 63 -13.53 -7.95 -1.83
CA LEU A 63 -12.45 -7.66 -0.88
C LEU A 63 -12.37 -8.74 0.20
#